data_AF-A0A8T5N8I7-F1
#
_entry.id   AF-A0A8T5N8I7-F1
#
_cell.length_a   1.000
_cell.length_b   1.000
_cell.length_c   1.000
_cell.angle_alpha   90.00
_cell.angle_beta   90.00
_cell.angle_gamma   90.00
#
_symmetry.space_group_name_H-M   'P 1'
#
loop_
_entity.id
_entity.type
_entity.pdbx_description
1 polymer ?
#
loop_
_entity_poly.entity_id
_entity_poly.type
_entity_poly.pdbx_seq_one_letter_code
_entity_poly.pdbx_strand_id
1 'polypeptide(L)' 'KIKFLKQFVKDAIVSFLFWTITLTPYMIFVVGTTMDQYIAWVGMQAILVPPLGAVFSIIARKLKK' A
#
# COMPACT_ATOMS: atom_id res chain seq x y z
N LYS A 1 -5.91 2.60 -22.56
CA LYS A 1 -6.07 1.53 -21.54
C LYS A 1 -4.74 1.10 -20.92
N ILE A 2 -3.68 0.79 -21.69
CA ILE A 2 -2.35 0.37 -21.17
C ILE A 2 -1.66 1.43 -20.27
N LYS A 3 -1.77 2.73 -20.61
CA LYS A 3 -1.23 3.82 -19.77
C LYS A 3 -1.87 3.87 -18.37
N PHE A 4 -3.16 3.55 -18.26
CA PHE A 4 -3.88 3.55 -16.98
C PHE A 4 -3.40 2.42 -16.07
N LEU A 5 -3.19 1.23 -16.64
CA LEU A 5 -2.69 0.06 -15.91
C LEU A 5 -1.26 0.30 -15.38
N LYS A 6 -0.37 0.88 -16.21
CA LYS A 6 0.98 1.25 -15.76
C LYS A 6 0.97 2.29 -14.63
N GLN A 7 0.08 3.29 -14.70
CA GLN A 7 -0.05 4.29 -13.64
C GLN A 7 -0.62 3.65 -12.36
N PHE A 8 -1.62 2.79 -12.48
CA PHE A 8 -2.21 2.05 -11.36
C PHE A 8 -1.18 1.21 -10.63
N VAL A 9 -0.35 0.46 -11.36
CA VAL A 9 0.71 -0.38 -10.77
C VAL A 9 1.76 0.50 -10.07
N LYS A 10 2.14 1.64 -10.66
CA LYS A 10 3.06 2.58 -10.02
C LYS A 10 2.49 3.18 -8.73
N ASP A 11 1.24 3.67 -8.78
CA ASP A 11 0.56 4.25 -7.61
C ASP A 11 0.43 3.20 -6.48
N ALA A 12 0.11 1.95 -6.83
CA ALA A 12 0.05 0.82 -5.91
C ALA A 12 1.40 0.51 -5.23
N ILE A 13 2.49 0.45 -6.01
CA ILE A 13 3.84 0.19 -5.46
C ILE A 13 4.26 1.31 -4.52
N VAL A 14 4.07 2.58 -4.93
CA VAL A 14 4.43 3.74 -4.10
C VAL A 14 3.61 3.76 -2.81
N SER A 15 2.30 3.49 -2.91
CA SER A 15 1.42 3.39 -1.74
C SER A 15 1.85 2.27 -0.80
N PHE A 16 2.14 1.07 -1.33
CA PHE A 16 2.61 -0.06 -0.54
C PHE A 16 3.91 0.26 0.20
N LEU A 17 4.91 0.83 -0.50
CA LEU A 17 6.18 1.22 0.12
C LEU A 17 5.98 2.28 1.22
N PHE A 18 5.18 3.30 0.95
CA PHE A 18 4.89 4.35 1.92
C PHE A 18 4.25 3.79 3.20
N TRP A 19 3.19 2.98 3.06
CA TRP A 19 2.50 2.39 4.21
C TRP A 19 3.35 1.38 4.96
N THR A 20 4.13 0.57 4.24
CA THR A 20 5.06 -0.38 4.87
C THR A 20 6.05 0.40 5.73
N ILE A 21 6.79 1.37 5.17
CA ILE A 21 7.78 2.15 5.93
C ILE A 21 7.15 2.88 7.11
N THR A 22 5.94 3.44 6.94
CA THR A 22 5.25 4.19 8.00
C THR A 22 4.82 3.28 9.16
N LEU A 23 4.33 2.07 8.85
CA LEU A 23 3.79 1.14 9.83
C LEU A 23 4.86 0.20 10.41
N THR A 24 5.99 -0.01 9.72
CA THR A 24 7.08 -0.87 10.19
C THR A 24 7.58 -0.47 11.60
N PRO A 25 7.89 0.81 11.91
CA PRO A 25 8.28 1.21 13.26
C PRO A 25 7.19 0.89 14.30
N TYR A 26 5.92 1.10 13.96
CA TYR A 26 4.82 0.77 14.86
C TYR A 26 4.73 -0.74 15.13
N MET A 27 4.84 -1.58 14.09
CA MET A 27 4.80 -3.03 14.22
C MET A 27 5.98 -3.56 15.07
N ILE A 28 7.17 -2.98 14.89
CA ILE A 28 8.37 -3.40 15.62
C ILE A 28 8.37 -2.89 17.07
N PHE A 29 8.13 -1.59 17.29
CA PHE A 29 8.33 -0.97 18.60
C PHE A 29 7.09 -1.00 19.49
N VAL A 30 5.88 -0.97 18.92
CA VAL A 30 4.63 -0.88 19.69
C VAL A 30 3.95 -2.24 19.77
N VAL A 31 3.74 -2.89 18.63
CA VAL A 31 3.09 -4.21 18.59
C VAL A 31 4.06 -5.30 19.06
N GLY A 32 5.36 -5.10 18.87
CA GLY A 32 6.38 -6.08 19.24
C GLY A 32 6.28 -7.36 18.41
N THR A 33 5.94 -7.26 17.12
CA THR A 33 5.80 -8.44 16.26
C THR A 33 7.12 -9.18 16.09
N THR A 34 7.08 -10.50 16.16
CA THR A 34 8.24 -11.34 15.78
C THR A 34 8.52 -11.24 14.28
N MET A 35 9.73 -11.63 13.86
CA MET A 35 10.13 -11.51 12.45
C MET A 35 9.19 -12.28 11.50
N ASP A 36 8.75 -13.48 11.89
CA ASP A 36 7.81 -14.28 11.09
C ASP A 36 6.44 -13.59 10.95
N GLN A 37 5.93 -13.00 12.04
CA GLN A 37 4.68 -12.24 12.05
C GLN A 37 4.78 -10.97 11.20
N TYR A 38 5.93 -10.31 11.24
CA TYR A 38 6.20 -9.13 10.42
C TYR A 38 6.20 -9.48 8.92
N ILE A 39 6.86 -10.57 8.51
CA ILE A 39 6.86 -11.04 7.11
C ILE A 39 5.44 -11.38 6.65
N ALA A 40 4.66 -12.08 7.47
CA ALA A 40 3.26 -12.38 7.16
C ALA A 40 2.42 -11.10 7.02
N TRP A 41 2.64 -10.11 7.88
CA TRP A 41 1.97 -8.81 7.82
C TRP A 41 2.34 -8.01 6.56
N VAL A 42 3.62 -7.97 6.18
CA VAL A 42 4.06 -7.33 4.93
C VAL A 42 3.43 -8.01 3.71
N GLY A 43 3.34 -9.34 3.71
CA GLY A 43 2.66 -10.10 2.66
C GLY A 43 1.18 -9.76 2.55
N MET A 44 0.48 -9.65 3.68
CA MET A 44 -0.93 -9.22 3.73
C MET A 44 -1.10 -7.77 3.23
N GLN A 45 -0.22 -6.85 3.62
CA GLN A 45 -0.21 -5.46 3.14
C GLN A 45 -0.05 -5.39 1.62
N ALA A 46 0.81 -6.23 1.04
CA ALA A 46 1.04 -6.26 -0.41
C ALA A 46 -0.21 -6.67 -1.21
N ILE A 47 -1.16 -7.39 -0.59
CA ILE A 47 -2.40 -7.81 -1.24
C ILE A 47 -3.53 -6.79 -0.98
N LEU A 48 -3.60 -6.23 0.24
CA LEU A 48 -4.73 -5.41 0.69
C LEU A 48 -4.57 -3.89 0.47
N VAL A 49 -3.34 -3.38 0.38
CA VAL A 49 -3.06 -1.93 0.26
C VAL A 49 -3.08 -1.40 -1.19
N PRO A 50 -2.62 -2.15 -2.21
CA PRO A 50 -2.72 -1.71 -3.61
C PRO A 50 -4.12 -1.30 -4.08
N PRO A 51 -5.21 -2.02 -3.69
CA PRO A 51 -6.57 -1.61 -4.00
C PRO A 51 -6.93 -0.22 -3.48
N LEU A 52 -6.46 0.15 -2.28
CA LEU A 52 -6.82 1.42 -1.64
C LEU A 52 -6.14 2.62 -2.31
N GLY A 53 -4.85 2.52 -2.64
CA GLY A 53 -4.13 3.58 -3.37
C GLY A 53 -4.71 3.81 -4.77
N ALA A 54 -5.10 2.74 -5.43
CA ALA A 54 -5.79 2.81 -6.71
C ALA A 54 -7.19 3.43 -6.62
N VAL A 55 -7.98 3.05 -5.61
CA VAL A 55 -9.31 3.60 -5.36
C VAL A 55 -9.21 5.10 -5.07
N PHE A 56 -8.23 5.53 -4.29
CA PHE A 56 -7.99 6.96 -4.02
C PHE A 56 -7.61 7.73 -5.30
N SER A 57 -6.76 7.14 -6.15
CA SER A 57 -6.40 7.70 -7.46
C SER A 57 -7.60 7.82 -8.42
N ILE A 58 -8.58 6.90 -8.34
CA ILE A 58 -9.85 6.97 -9.09
C ILE A 58 -10.77 8.05 -8.52
N ILE A 59 -10.92 8.12 -7.20
CA ILE A 59 -11.76 9.11 -6.52
C ILE A 59 -11.22 10.53 -6.74
N ALA A 60 -9.92 10.75 -6.57
CA ALA A 60 -9.27 12.04 -6.81
C ALA A 60 -9.44 12.51 -8.27
N ARG A 61 -9.40 11.58 -9.24
CA ARG A 61 -9.68 11.89 -10.65
C ARG A 61 -11.15 12.21 -10.93
N LYS A 62 -12.09 11.66 -10.16
CA LYS A 62 -13.51 12.02 -10.23
C LYS A 62 -13.79 13.39 -9.60
N LEU A 63 -13.10 13.76 -8.52
CA LEU A 63 -13.28 15.06 -7.85
C LEU A 63 -12.66 16.24 -8.62
N LYS A 64 -11.70 15.99 -9.51
CA LYS A 64 -11.04 17.03 -10.32
C LYS A 64 -11.77 17.32 -11.66
N LYS A 65 -12.81 16.56 -11.99
CA LYS A 65 -13.67 16.77 -13.16
C LYS A 65 -14.98 17.39 -12.72
#